data_AF-A0A7H4PJK2-F1
#
_entry.id   AF-A0A7H4PJK2-F1
#
_cell.length_a   1.000
_cell.length_b   1.000
_cell.length_c   1.000
_cell.angle_alpha   90.00
_cell.angle_beta   90.00
_cell.angle_gamma   90.00
#
_symmetry.space_group_name_H-M   'P 1'
#
loop_
_entity.id
_entity.type
_entity.pdbx_description
1 polymer ?
#
loop_
_entity_poly.entity_id
_entity_poly.type
_entity_poly.pdbx_seq_one_letter_code
_entity_poly.pdbx_strand_id
1 'polypeptide(L)' 'MYTTRLKKVGGSIMLAVPPAVLKTLELSTDSEVGMTINNGCLIIEPQKRPSLFS' A
#
# COMPACT_ATOMS: atom_id res chain seq x y z
N MET A 1 -7.57 -9.19 11.92
CA MET A 1 -6.54 -8.20 12.33
C MET A 1 -5.19 -8.71 11.84
N TYR A 2 -4.48 -7.94 11.01
CA TYR A 2 -3.13 -8.29 10.56
C TYR A 2 -2.11 -7.45 11.31
N THR A 3 -1.12 -8.09 11.91
CA THR A 3 0.02 -7.41 12.55
C THR A 3 1.29 -7.78 11.81
N THR A 4 2.13 -6.79 11.54
CA THR A 4 3.40 -6.99 10.83
C THR A 4 4.48 -6.13 11.46
N ARG A 5 5.74 -6.51 11.29
CA ARG A 5 6.87 -5.71 11.74
C ARG A 5 7.37 -4.85 10.60
N LEU A 6 7.69 -3.61 10.93
CA LEU A 6 8.40 -2.71 10.05
C LEU A 6 9.83 -3.22 9.81
N LYS A 7 10.33 -3.09 8.59
CA LYS A 7 11.67 -3.53 8.19
C LYS A 7 12.42 -2.37 7.55
N LYS A 8 13.69 -2.20 7.90
CA LYS A 8 14.58 -1.26 7.21
C LYS A 8 14.92 -1.81 5.81
N VAL A 9 14.73 -0.98 4.79
CA VAL A 9 15.05 -1.30 3.39
C VAL A 9 15.70 -0.06 2.77
N GLY A 10 16.99 -0.16 2.44
CA GLY A 10 17.78 0.99 1.99
C GLY A 10 17.75 2.14 3.01
N GLY A 11 17.41 3.34 2.55
CA GLY A 11 17.24 4.54 3.37
C GLY A 11 15.87 4.68 4.05
N SER A 12 14.97 3.70 3.90
CA SER A 12 13.56 3.79 4.30
C SER A 12 13.12 2.62 5.18
N ILE A 13 11.85 2.66 5.60
CA ILE A 13 11.17 1.59 6.31
C ILE A 13 10.02 1.06 5.44
N MET A 14 9.87 -0.26 5.35
CA MET A 14 8.79 -0.92 4.66
C MET A 14 7.89 -1.70 5.63
N LEU A 15 6.61 -1.79 5.27
CA LEU A 15 5.60 -2.60 5.91
C LEU A 15 5.30 -3.81 5.02
N ALA A 16 5.45 -5.03 5.55
CA ALA A 16 5.08 -6.22 4.78
C ALA A 16 3.55 -6.36 4.76
N VAL A 17 2.97 -6.32 3.55
CA VAL A 17 1.53 -6.49 3.31
C VAL A 17 1.24 -7.98 3.03
N PRO A 18 0.33 -8.63 3.76
CA PRO A 18 -0.05 -10.02 3.48
C PRO A 18 -0.61 -10.19 2.05
N PRO A 19 -0.30 -11.31 1.35
CA PRO A 19 -0.78 -11.53 -0.01
C PRO A 19 -2.31 -11.43 -0.19
N ALA A 20 -3.08 -11.86 0.83
CA ALA A 20 -4.53 -11.78 0.81
C ALA A 20 -5.05 -10.32 0.77
N VAL A 21 -4.34 -9.38 1.40
CA VAL A 21 -4.68 -7.96 1.39
C VAL A 21 -4.39 -7.36 0.02
N LEU A 22 -3.23 -7.68 -0.57
CA LEU A 22 -2.87 -7.26 -1.93
C LEU A 22 -3.91 -7.74 -2.95
N LYS A 23 -4.32 -9.01 -2.87
CA LYS A 23 -5.35 -9.58 -3.75
C LYS A 23 -6.70 -8.88 -3.60
N THR A 24 -7.09 -8.53 -2.38
CA THR A 24 -8.38 -7.88 -2.10
C THR A 24 -8.42 -6.45 -2.64
N LEU A 25 -7.28 -5.76 -2.64
CA LEU A 25 -7.15 -4.38 -3.13
C LEU A 25 -6.67 -4.28 -4.58
N GLU A 26 -6.49 -5.43 -5.26
CA GLU A 26 -5.95 -5.54 -6.62
C GLU A 26 -4.60 -4.82 -6.79
N LEU A 27 -3.75 -4.89 -5.76
CA LEU A 27 -2.41 -4.31 -5.77
C LEU A 27 -1.34 -5.34 -6.14
N SER A 28 -0.34 -4.89 -6.89
CA SER A 28 0.86 -5.63 -7.24
C SER A 28 2.11 -4.88 -6.80
N THR A 29 3.28 -5.47 -7.05
CA THR A 29 4.53 -4.68 -7.06
C THR A 29 4.38 -3.51 -8.04
N ASP A 30 4.97 -2.38 -7.69
CA ASP A 30 4.96 -1.14 -8.47
C ASP A 30 3.58 -0.46 -8.66
N SER A 31 2.52 -0.98 -8.03
CA SER A 31 1.26 -0.25 -7.94
C SER A 31 1.44 1.07 -7.19
N GLU A 32 0.88 2.14 -7.75
CA GLU A 32 0.85 3.44 -7.10
C GLU A 32 -0.26 3.46 -6.04
N VAL A 33 0.07 4.02 -4.87
CA VAL A 33 -0.86 4.12 -3.75
C VAL A 33 -0.82 5.52 -3.16
N GLY A 34 -1.98 6.02 -2.77
CA GLY A 34 -2.12 7.23 -1.98
C GLY A 34 -1.89 6.89 -0.51
N MET A 35 -1.22 7.77 0.21
CA MET A 35 -0.95 7.59 1.64
C MET A 35 -1.34 8.87 2.38
N THR A 36 -2.17 8.74 3.41
CA THR A 36 -2.55 9.85 4.29
C THR A 36 -2.56 9.41 5.75
N ILE A 37 -2.44 10.37 6.67
CA ILE A 37 -2.55 10.12 8.11
C ILE A 37 -3.91 10.65 8.56
N ASN A 38 -4.73 9.76 9.11
CA ASN A 38 -6.02 10.12 9.68
C ASN A 38 -6.17 9.49 11.07
N ASN A 39 -6.39 10.30 12.10
CA ASN A 39 -6.58 9.86 13.49
C ASN A 39 -5.51 8.87 14.00
N GLY A 40 -4.25 9.13 13.68
CA GLY A 40 -3.12 8.26 14.08
C GLY A 40 -3.01 6.96 13.28
N CYS A 41 -3.87 6.75 12.28
CA CYS A 41 -3.78 5.64 11.34
C CYS A 41 -3.17 6.10 10.01
N LEU A 42 -2.24 5.29 9.49
CA LEU A 42 -1.79 5.41 8.10
C LEU A 42 -2.83 4.75 7.21
N ILE A 43 -3.54 5.55 6.42
CA ILE A 43 -4.51 5.09 5.44
C ILE A 43 -3.82 4.98 4.09
N ILE A 44 -3.97 3.83 3.43
CA ILE A 44 -3.37 3.53 2.13
C ILE A 44 -4.51 3.18 1.18
N GLU A 45 -4.57 3.86 0.04
CA GLU A 45 -5.63 3.69 -0.95
C GLU A 45 -5.02 3.38 -2.33
N PRO A 46 -5.55 2.38 -3.06
CA PRO A 46 -5.14 2.15 -4.44
C PRO A 46 -5.34 3.41 -5.29
N GLN A 47 -4.31 3.88 -5.99
CA GLN A 47 -4.49 4.91 -7.00
C GLN A 47 -4.88 4.23 -8.31
N LYS A 48 -6.15 4.36 -8.70
CA LYS A 48 -6.55 4.01 -10.05
C LYS A 48 -5.92 5.06 -10.97
N ARG A 49 -4.92 4.66 -11.76
CA ARG A 49 -4.48 5.49 -12.89
C ARG A 49 -5.72 5.87 -13.70
N PRO A 50 -5.90 7.14 -14.08
CA PRO A 50 -6.91 7.48 -15.07
C PRO A 50 -6.69 6.55 -16.27
N SER A 51 -7.67 5.72 -16.58
CA SER A 51 -7.68 5.00 -17.84
C SER A 51 -7.79 6.07 -18.91
N LEU A 52 -6.65 6.51 -19.45
CA LEU A 52 -6.63 7.20 -20.73
C LEU A 52 -7.18 6.19 -21.73
N PHE A 53 -8.46 6.33 -22.06
CA PHE A 53 -8.98 5.85 -23.33
C PHE A 53 -8.28 6.70 -24.40
N SER A 54 -7.22 6.15 -25.01
CA SER A 54 -6.66 6.59 -26.29
C SER A 54 -6.76 5.45 -27.28
#